data_AF-A0A816X8P2-F1
#
_entry.id   AF-A0A816X8P2-F1
#
_cell.length_a   1.000
_cell.length_b   1.000
_cell.length_c   1.000
_cell.angle_alpha   90.00
_cell.angle_beta   90.00
_cell.angle_gamma   90.00
#
_symmetry.space_group_name_H-M   'P 1'
#
loop_
_entity.id
_entity.type
_entity.pdbx_description
1 polymer ?
#
loop_
_entity_poly.entity_id
_entity_poly.type
_entity_poly.pdbx_seq_one_letter_code
_entity_poly.pdbx_strand_id
1 'polypeptide(L)'
;MNSNVPSDVMELERDTFFDFVKQYSGEKVANLLEFQDITNVNYLLTCKDPLEILLLDSDDLIELKKATCLKLNNNSFTVLPGVKSKLNLLKCVLTKKRNELKRESSKKSSNSLITYILSDNNSISNNLNHSADVLAATPTNTFTSSINNCVTAQETIKRYLIDSLDDWCKKMRTTDDQYEMLELKENLDFDFIIDLDGGKVFIRCKCGTIATLGKKDNNYIVSDSFVEYLN
;
A
#
# COMPACT_ATOMS: atom_id res chain seq x y z
N MET A 1 -7.97 -17.77 -3.38
CA MET A 1 -7.69 -17.43 -4.79
C MET A 1 -6.25 -16.94 -4.86
N ASN A 2 -5.36 -17.68 -5.51
CA ASN A 2 -3.97 -17.30 -5.73
C ASN A 2 -3.93 -16.34 -6.93
N SER A 3 -4.18 -15.06 -6.69
CA SER A 3 -4.10 -14.06 -7.74
C SER A 3 -2.63 -13.66 -7.92
N ASN A 4 -1.91 -14.47 -8.70
CA ASN A 4 -0.59 -14.11 -9.20
C ASN A 4 -0.75 -12.86 -10.08
N VAL A 5 -0.13 -11.78 -9.66
CA VAL A 5 -0.03 -10.57 -10.45
C VAL A 5 0.95 -10.84 -11.60
N PRO A 6 0.56 -10.59 -12.86
CA PRO A 6 1.46 -10.77 -14.00
C PRO A 6 2.75 -9.97 -13.85
N SER A 7 3.85 -10.48 -14.41
CA SER A 7 5.16 -9.78 -14.34
C SER A 7 5.15 -8.45 -15.09
N ASP A 8 4.37 -8.38 -16.16
CA ASP A 8 4.14 -7.28 -17.08
C ASP A 8 2.94 -6.40 -16.67
N VAL A 9 2.37 -6.57 -15.47
CA VAL A 9 1.18 -5.81 -15.02
C VAL A 9 1.34 -4.29 -15.15
N MET A 10 2.56 -3.78 -15.02
CA MET A 10 2.87 -2.35 -15.11
C MET A 10 2.80 -1.79 -16.53
N GLU A 11 2.80 -2.67 -17.54
CA GLU A 11 2.77 -2.37 -18.97
C GLU A 11 1.37 -2.56 -19.57
N LEU A 12 0.41 -3.10 -18.81
CA LEU A 12 -0.96 -3.29 -19.27
C LEU A 12 -1.67 -1.95 -19.48
N GLU A 13 -2.43 -1.86 -20.57
CA GLU A 13 -3.20 -0.67 -20.96
C GLU A 13 -4.61 -1.04 -21.44
N ARG A 14 -5.55 -0.11 -21.25
CA ARG A 14 -6.96 -0.17 -21.70
C ARG A 14 -7.59 -1.53 -21.42
N ASP A 15 -8.10 -2.22 -22.44
CA ASP A 15 -8.83 -3.48 -22.33
C ASP A 15 -8.06 -4.54 -21.56
N THR A 16 -6.75 -4.68 -21.82
CA THR A 16 -5.91 -5.66 -21.10
C THR A 16 -5.75 -5.33 -19.62
N PHE A 17 -5.70 -4.04 -19.29
CA PHE A 17 -5.70 -3.58 -17.90
C PHE A 17 -7.06 -3.83 -17.25
N PHE A 18 -8.16 -3.51 -17.92
CA PHE A 18 -9.51 -3.74 -17.38
C PHE A 18 -9.82 -5.23 -17.20
N ASP A 19 -9.39 -6.09 -18.13
CA ASP A 19 -9.49 -7.55 -18.01
C ASP A 19 -8.74 -8.06 -16.78
N PHE A 20 -7.52 -7.58 -16.57
CA PHE A 20 -6.76 -7.88 -15.36
C PHE A 20 -7.50 -7.42 -14.09
N VAL A 21 -7.99 -6.18 -14.06
CA VAL A 21 -8.74 -5.66 -12.91
C VAL A 21 -10.02 -6.47 -12.68
N LYS A 22 -10.72 -6.87 -13.73
CA LYS A 22 -11.94 -7.68 -13.66
C LYS A 22 -11.66 -9.05 -13.07
N GLN A 23 -10.57 -9.70 -13.49
CA GLN A 23 -10.14 -10.99 -12.95
C GLN A 23 -9.65 -10.89 -11.50
N TYR A 24 -8.92 -9.82 -11.16
CA TYR A 24 -8.27 -9.66 -9.86
C TYR A 24 -9.22 -9.09 -8.79
N SER A 25 -9.91 -8.00 -9.10
CA SER A 25 -10.75 -7.20 -8.20
C SER A 25 -12.25 -7.33 -8.48
N GLY A 26 -12.63 -8.01 -9.56
CA GLY A 26 -14.02 -8.17 -9.97
C GLY A 26 -14.53 -7.03 -10.83
N GLU A 27 -15.61 -7.33 -11.56
CA GLU A 27 -16.25 -6.46 -12.56
C GLU A 27 -16.63 -5.08 -12.02
N LYS A 28 -17.15 -5.00 -10.80
CA LYS A 28 -17.55 -3.72 -10.19
C LYS A 28 -16.39 -2.72 -10.08
N VAL A 29 -15.18 -3.20 -9.78
CA VAL A 29 -13.99 -2.34 -9.68
C VAL A 29 -13.50 -1.97 -11.07
N ALA A 30 -13.53 -2.92 -12.03
CA ALA A 30 -13.16 -2.65 -13.42
C ALA A 30 -14.03 -1.54 -14.03
N ASN A 31 -15.36 -1.67 -13.95
CA ASN A 31 -16.31 -0.69 -14.48
C ASN A 31 -16.13 0.70 -13.84
N LEU A 32 -15.81 0.76 -12.55
CA LEU A 32 -15.52 2.03 -11.86
C LEU A 32 -14.27 2.73 -12.41
N LEU A 33 -13.20 1.96 -12.67
CA LEU A 33 -11.97 2.51 -13.21
C LEU A 33 -12.14 2.90 -14.68
N GLU A 34 -12.85 2.08 -15.45
CA GLU A 34 -13.19 2.33 -16.86
C GLU A 34 -14.04 3.61 -17.01
N PHE A 35 -15.07 3.80 -16.17
CA PHE A 35 -15.88 5.01 -16.18
C PHE A 35 -15.06 6.30 -15.98
N GLN A 36 -13.97 6.22 -15.22
CA GLN A 36 -13.07 7.35 -14.94
C GLN A 36 -11.90 7.45 -15.93
N ASP A 37 -11.89 6.64 -17.00
CA ASP A 37 -10.80 6.56 -17.97
C ASP A 37 -9.43 6.26 -17.32
N ILE A 38 -9.42 5.52 -16.21
CA ILE A 38 -8.20 5.05 -15.55
C ILE A 38 -7.71 3.80 -16.31
N THR A 39 -6.97 4.03 -17.38
CA THR A 39 -6.63 3.01 -18.40
C THR A 39 -5.36 2.21 -18.12
N ASN A 40 -4.60 2.50 -17.06
CA ASN A 40 -3.40 1.74 -16.70
C ASN A 40 -3.05 1.86 -15.22
N VAL A 41 -2.07 1.06 -14.78
CA VAL A 41 -1.58 1.04 -13.40
C VAL A 41 -1.03 2.41 -12.96
N ASN A 42 -0.39 3.16 -13.86
CA ASN A 42 0.20 4.43 -13.48
C ASN A 42 -0.87 5.45 -13.08
N TYR A 43 -1.92 5.58 -13.89
CA TYR A 43 -3.06 6.44 -13.57
C TYR A 43 -3.78 6.01 -12.30
N LEU A 44 -3.99 4.71 -12.09
CA LEU A 44 -4.62 4.20 -10.87
C LEU A 44 -3.82 4.57 -9.62
N LEU A 45 -2.48 4.45 -9.69
CA LEU A 45 -1.61 4.72 -8.55
C LEU A 45 -1.39 6.22 -8.31
N THR A 46 -1.56 7.09 -9.30
CA THR A 46 -1.54 8.55 -9.12
C THR A 46 -2.90 9.12 -8.70
N CYS A 47 -4.00 8.43 -9.03
CA CYS A 47 -5.33 8.81 -8.58
C CYS A 47 -5.43 8.70 -7.05
N LYS A 48 -5.79 9.79 -6.37
CA LYS A 48 -5.87 9.86 -4.90
C LYS A 48 -6.93 8.89 -4.37
N ASP A 49 -8.18 9.09 -4.77
CA ASP A 49 -9.30 8.21 -4.44
C ASP A 49 -10.27 8.04 -5.63
N PRO A 50 -10.21 6.88 -6.35
CA PRO A 50 -11.14 6.60 -7.43
C PRO A 50 -12.61 6.48 -7.01
N LEU A 51 -12.95 6.48 -5.72
CA LEU A 51 -14.32 6.43 -5.24
C LEU A 51 -14.97 7.82 -5.15
N GLU A 52 -14.18 8.90 -5.18
CA GLU A 52 -14.70 10.28 -5.06
C GLU A 52 -15.71 10.63 -6.15
N ILE A 53 -15.56 10.07 -7.36
CA ILE A 53 -16.52 10.24 -8.47
C ILE A 53 -17.95 9.89 -8.06
N LEU A 54 -18.13 8.90 -7.16
CA LEU A 54 -19.45 8.42 -6.74
C LEU A 54 -20.18 9.41 -5.81
N LEU A 55 -19.49 10.44 -5.32
CA LEU A 55 -20.08 11.50 -4.51
C LEU A 55 -20.75 12.59 -5.37
N LEU A 56 -20.45 12.66 -6.66
CA LEU A 56 -21.03 13.65 -7.57
C LEU A 56 -22.50 13.34 -7.83
N ASP A 57 -23.31 14.38 -7.94
CA ASP A 57 -24.72 14.28 -8.32
C ASP A 57 -24.84 14.41 -9.85
N SER A 58 -24.87 13.27 -10.54
CA SER A 58 -24.98 13.19 -11.99
C SER A 58 -25.80 11.96 -12.39
N ASP A 59 -26.63 12.12 -13.40
CA ASP A 59 -27.44 11.04 -13.98
C ASP A 59 -26.55 9.96 -14.63
N ASP A 60 -25.40 10.36 -15.18
CA ASP A 60 -24.43 9.44 -15.79
C ASP A 60 -23.86 8.43 -14.79
N LEU A 61 -23.92 8.75 -13.48
CA LEU A 61 -23.42 7.90 -12.41
C LEU A 61 -24.48 6.93 -11.85
N ILE A 62 -25.74 7.01 -12.27
CA ILE A 62 -26.83 6.23 -11.67
C ILE A 62 -26.57 4.73 -11.79
N GLU A 63 -26.19 4.26 -12.98
CA GLU A 63 -25.92 2.84 -13.21
C GLU A 63 -24.71 2.36 -12.43
N LEU A 64 -23.63 3.16 -12.43
CA LEU A 64 -22.42 2.84 -11.68
C LEU A 64 -22.71 2.77 -10.17
N LYS A 65 -23.43 3.76 -9.61
CA LYS A 65 -23.86 3.76 -8.20
C LYS A 65 -24.75 2.56 -7.86
N LYS A 66 -25.66 2.15 -8.76
CA LYS A 66 -26.47 0.94 -8.55
C LYS A 66 -25.61 -0.32 -8.45
N ALA A 67 -24.51 -0.39 -9.21
CA ALA A 67 -23.61 -1.53 -9.18
C ALA A 67 -22.65 -1.52 -7.97
N THR A 68 -22.15 -0.35 -7.57
CA THR A 68 -21.06 -0.20 -6.58
C THR A 68 -21.51 0.26 -5.19
N CYS A 69 -22.74 0.76 -5.03
CA CYS A 69 -23.24 1.35 -3.80
C CYS A 69 -24.53 0.66 -3.30
N LEU A 70 -24.83 0.89 -2.02
CA LEU A 70 -26.14 0.66 -1.41
C LEU A 70 -26.90 1.98 -1.37
N LYS A 71 -28.15 1.98 -1.83
CA LYS A 71 -29.07 3.09 -1.65
C LYS A 71 -29.68 3.04 -0.25
N LEU A 72 -29.59 4.13 0.49
CA LEU A 72 -30.16 4.28 1.82
C LEU A 72 -31.60 4.83 1.73
N ASN A 73 -32.35 4.74 2.84
CA ASN A 73 -33.76 5.16 2.89
C ASN A 73 -33.97 6.66 2.61
N ASN A 74 -32.96 7.49 2.87
CA ASN A 74 -32.94 8.93 2.57
C ASN A 74 -32.54 9.24 1.11
N ASN A 75 -32.51 8.23 0.24
CA ASN A 75 -32.01 8.29 -1.13
C ASN A 75 -30.51 8.59 -1.30
N SER A 76 -29.71 8.68 -0.24
CA SER A 76 -28.25 8.77 -0.39
C SER A 76 -27.63 7.41 -0.73
N PHE A 77 -26.38 7.43 -1.20
CA PHE A 77 -25.65 6.22 -1.57
C PHE A 77 -24.43 6.04 -0.65
N THR A 78 -24.14 4.79 -0.29
CA THR A 78 -22.91 4.41 0.40
C THR A 78 -22.19 3.31 -0.37
N VAL A 79 -20.87 3.44 -0.54
CA VAL A 79 -20.09 2.46 -1.32
C VAL A 79 -20.09 1.10 -0.62
N LEU A 80 -20.28 0.03 -1.40
CA LEU A 80 -20.19 -1.33 -0.88
C LEU A 80 -18.80 -1.56 -0.25
N PRO A 81 -18.72 -2.03 1.02
CA PRO A 81 -17.43 -2.25 1.68
C PRO A 81 -16.49 -3.14 0.87
N GLY A 82 -17.02 -4.17 0.21
CA GLY A 82 -16.24 -5.07 -0.64
C GLY A 82 -15.61 -4.40 -1.88
N VAL A 83 -16.25 -3.37 -2.46
CA VAL A 83 -15.68 -2.61 -3.58
C VAL A 83 -14.49 -1.80 -3.09
N LYS A 84 -14.66 -1.08 -1.97
CA LYS A 84 -13.60 -0.29 -1.33
C LYS A 84 -12.39 -1.15 -0.95
N SER A 85 -12.61 -2.28 -0.28
CA SER A 85 -11.51 -3.17 0.14
C SER A 85 -10.76 -3.77 -1.05
N LYS A 86 -11.45 -4.18 -2.12
CA LYS A 86 -10.81 -4.74 -3.32
C LYS A 86 -10.00 -3.70 -4.09
N LEU A 87 -10.52 -2.48 -4.23
CA LEU A 87 -9.78 -1.38 -4.85
C LEU A 87 -8.51 -1.03 -4.06
N ASN A 88 -8.61 -0.95 -2.73
CA ASN A 88 -7.46 -0.70 -1.87
C ASN A 88 -6.41 -1.82 -1.98
N LEU A 89 -6.86 -3.09 -1.96
CA LEU A 89 -5.98 -4.24 -2.13
C LEU A 89 -5.25 -4.19 -3.48
N LEU A 90 -5.96 -3.86 -4.56
CA LEU A 90 -5.37 -3.68 -5.89
C LEU A 90 -4.27 -2.62 -5.88
N LYS A 91 -4.54 -1.42 -5.33
CA LYS A 91 -3.54 -0.35 -5.23
C LYS A 91 -2.31 -0.77 -4.42
N CYS A 92 -2.50 -1.42 -3.27
CA CYS A 92 -1.39 -1.92 -2.45
C CYS A 92 -0.50 -2.89 -3.22
N VAL A 93 -1.11 -3.87 -3.89
CA VAL A 93 -0.39 -4.92 -4.61
C VAL A 93 0.38 -4.36 -5.81
N LEU A 94 -0.23 -3.46 -6.58
CA LEU A 94 0.43 -2.79 -7.70
C LEU A 94 1.55 -1.85 -7.22
N THR A 95 1.37 -1.17 -6.09
CA THR A 95 2.42 -0.32 -5.48
C THR A 95 3.63 -1.17 -5.07
N LYS A 96 3.39 -2.31 -4.41
CA LYS A 96 4.45 -3.25 -4.04
C LYS A 96 5.21 -3.73 -5.28
N LYS A 97 4.50 -4.15 -6.33
CA LYS A 97 5.10 -4.62 -7.59
C LYS A 97 5.96 -3.54 -8.25
N ARG A 98 5.48 -2.29 -8.30
CA ARG A 98 6.25 -1.14 -8.79
C ARG A 98 7.56 -0.95 -8.01
N ASN A 99 7.49 -1.07 -6.68
CA ASN A 99 8.66 -0.91 -5.81
C ASN A 99 9.68 -2.03 -5.98
N GLU A 100 9.23 -3.27 -6.21
CA GLU A 100 10.10 -4.41 -6.54
C GLU A 100 10.90 -4.15 -7.82
N LEU A 101 10.23 -3.71 -8.89
CA LEU A 101 10.88 -3.40 -10.18
C LEU A 101 11.91 -2.25 -10.05
N LYS A 102 11.59 -1.21 -9.27
CA LYS A 102 12.55 -0.12 -8.99
C LYS A 102 13.83 -0.65 -8.30
N ARG A 103 13.69 -1.57 -7.35
CA ARG A 103 14.82 -2.19 -6.63
C ARG A 103 15.66 -3.11 -7.53
N GLU A 104 15.07 -3.76 -8.52
CA GLU A 104 15.80 -4.58 -9.48
C GLU A 104 16.59 -3.73 -10.47
N SER A 105 16.02 -2.61 -10.92
CA SER A 105 16.70 -1.67 -11.83
C SER A 105 17.92 -1.02 -11.20
N SER A 106 17.89 -0.70 -9.90
CA SER A 106 19.02 -0.08 -9.19
C SER A 106 20.18 -1.04 -8.95
N LYS A 107 19.93 -2.35 -8.84
CA LYS A 107 20.99 -3.36 -8.66
C LYS A 107 21.82 -3.60 -9.93
N LYS A 108 21.26 -3.37 -11.12
CA LYS A 108 21.99 -3.53 -12.39
C LYS A 108 22.89 -2.34 -12.73
N SER A 109 22.70 -1.17 -12.11
CA SER A 109 23.44 0.05 -12.44
C SER A 109 24.77 0.22 -11.68
N SER A 110 25.14 -0.66 -10.76
CA SER A 110 26.34 -0.51 -9.92
C SER A 110 27.58 -1.29 -10.40
N ASN A 111 27.57 -1.86 -11.61
CA ASN A 111 28.69 -2.64 -12.17
C ASN A 111 29.26 -2.03 -13.48
N SER A 112 29.48 -0.72 -13.52
CA SER A 112 30.32 -0.13 -14.57
C SER A 112 31.31 0.86 -13.98
N LEU A 113 32.59 0.72 -14.39
CA LEU A 113 33.83 1.36 -13.89
C LEU A 113 34.46 0.49 -12.79
N ILE A 114 35.52 -0.30 -13.01
CA ILE A 114 36.79 0.01 -13.68
C ILE A 114 37.32 -1.27 -14.37
N THR A 115 37.54 -1.24 -15.67
CA THR A 115 38.47 -2.17 -16.35
C THR A 115 39.09 -1.41 -17.50
N TYR A 116 40.32 -0.94 -17.28
CA TYR A 116 41.45 -0.65 -18.18
C TYR A 116 42.42 0.10 -17.25
N ILE A 117 43.56 -0.48 -16.83
CA ILE A 117 44.82 -0.51 -17.57
C ILE A 117 45.71 -1.65 -17.02
N LEU A 118 46.44 -2.26 -17.94
CA LEU A 118 47.43 -3.33 -17.84
C LEU A 118 48.55 -3.11 -16.81
N SER A 119 49.05 -4.20 -16.21
CA SER A 119 50.49 -4.48 -16.17
C SER A 119 50.75 -5.96 -15.82
N ASP A 120 51.63 -6.55 -16.60
CA ASP A 120 52.13 -7.92 -16.59
C ASP A 120 52.74 -8.39 -15.26
N ASN A 121 52.52 -9.66 -14.91
CA ASN A 121 53.58 -10.69 -14.93
C ASN A 121 53.10 -12.05 -14.40
N ASN A 122 53.30 -13.07 -15.23
CA ASN A 122 53.54 -14.50 -14.97
C ASN A 122 53.29 -15.06 -13.55
N SER A 123 52.43 -16.09 -13.45
CA SER A 123 52.91 -17.45 -13.14
C SER A 123 51.87 -18.54 -13.44
N ILE A 124 52.37 -19.57 -14.12
CA ILE A 124 51.82 -20.87 -14.50
C ILE A 124 51.35 -21.68 -13.28
N SER A 125 50.16 -22.32 -13.34
CA SER A 125 50.03 -23.80 -13.38
C SER A 125 48.59 -24.33 -13.19
N ASN A 126 48.06 -24.91 -14.26
CA ASN A 126 47.41 -26.23 -14.41
C ASN A 126 46.20 -26.72 -13.60
N ASN A 127 45.34 -27.41 -14.38
CA ASN A 127 44.45 -28.54 -14.10
C ASN A 127 43.08 -28.25 -13.48
N LEU A 128 41.98 -28.91 -13.85
CA LEU A 128 41.59 -29.79 -14.98
C LEU A 128 40.08 -30.04 -14.78
N ASN A 129 39.28 -29.98 -15.84
CA ASN A 129 37.97 -30.62 -16.11
C ASN A 129 37.02 -31.00 -14.94
N HIS A 130 35.76 -30.56 -15.02
CA HIS A 130 34.64 -31.43 -15.45
C HIS A 130 33.27 -30.74 -15.56
N SER A 131 32.62 -31.05 -16.69
CA SER A 131 31.19 -31.27 -16.93
C SER A 131 30.14 -30.22 -16.55
N ALA A 132 29.54 -29.68 -17.61
CA ALA A 132 28.16 -29.24 -17.64
C ALA A 132 27.22 -30.40 -17.27
N ASP A 133 26.26 -30.11 -16.40
CA ASP A 133 24.98 -30.80 -16.46
C ASP A 133 23.84 -29.83 -16.12
N VAL A 134 22.91 -29.76 -17.06
CA VAL A 134 21.64 -29.05 -17.01
C VAL A 134 20.67 -29.97 -16.28
N LEU A 135 20.02 -29.51 -15.20
CA LEU A 135 18.67 -29.95 -14.88
C LEU A 135 18.00 -28.98 -13.91
N ALA A 136 16.81 -28.55 -14.30
CA ALA A 136 15.92 -27.67 -13.59
C ALA A 136 15.47 -28.27 -12.26
N ALA A 137 15.56 -27.50 -11.19
CA ALA A 137 14.84 -27.74 -9.95
C ALA A 137 14.19 -26.43 -9.50
N THR A 138 12.88 -26.40 -9.68
CA THR A 138 11.90 -25.39 -9.30
C THR A 138 12.04 -24.98 -7.83
N PRO A 139 12.15 -23.68 -7.50
CA PRO A 139 11.99 -23.25 -6.12
C PRO A 139 10.49 -23.23 -5.79
N THR A 140 10.03 -24.26 -5.07
CA THR A 140 8.70 -24.31 -4.47
C THR A 140 8.64 -23.29 -3.36
N ASN A 141 8.25 -22.08 -3.74
CA ASN A 141 8.22 -20.91 -2.88
C ASN A 141 6.85 -20.81 -2.19
N THR A 142 6.82 -21.18 -0.90
CA THR A 142 5.70 -21.06 0.02
C THR A 142 5.41 -19.57 0.34
N PHE A 143 4.53 -18.91 -0.43
CA PHE A 143 4.22 -17.45 -0.27
C PHE A 143 2.77 -17.12 0.10
N THR A 144 1.94 -18.13 0.39
CA THR A 144 0.50 -17.95 0.66
C THR A 144 0.17 -17.24 1.98
N SER A 145 1.15 -16.93 2.84
CA SER A 145 0.94 -16.23 4.12
C SER A 145 0.96 -14.70 4.02
N SER A 146 1.48 -14.10 2.95
CA SER A 146 1.85 -12.67 2.98
C SER A 146 0.69 -11.67 2.76
N ILE A 147 -0.37 -12.05 2.06
CA ILE A 147 -1.41 -11.09 1.59
C ILE A 147 -2.47 -10.81 2.66
N ASN A 148 -2.97 -11.86 3.34
CA ASN A 148 -3.84 -11.68 4.52
C ASN A 148 -3.09 -10.97 5.65
N ASN A 149 -1.78 -11.18 5.75
CA ASN A 149 -0.97 -10.55 6.78
C ASN A 149 -0.85 -9.03 6.61
N CYS A 150 -0.94 -8.46 5.41
CA CYS A 150 -0.71 -7.02 5.22
C CYS A 150 -1.87 -6.16 5.76
N VAL A 151 -3.10 -6.43 5.30
CA VAL A 151 -4.31 -5.73 5.79
C VAL A 151 -4.52 -6.02 7.27
N THR A 152 -4.35 -7.29 7.68
CA THR A 152 -4.46 -7.68 9.10
C THR A 152 -3.37 -7.03 9.95
N ALA A 153 -2.14 -6.87 9.46
CA ALA A 153 -1.07 -6.19 10.19
C ALA A 153 -1.36 -4.70 10.35
N GLN A 154 -1.86 -4.04 9.31
CA GLN A 154 -2.23 -2.63 9.40
C GLN A 154 -3.37 -2.41 10.41
N GLU A 155 -4.41 -3.24 10.38
CA GLU A 155 -5.50 -3.18 11.36
C GLU A 155 -5.04 -3.51 12.77
N THR A 156 -4.13 -4.48 12.93
CA THR A 156 -3.57 -4.86 14.23
C THR A 156 -2.73 -3.72 14.82
N ILE A 157 -1.85 -3.12 14.01
CA ILE A 157 -1.05 -1.96 14.42
C ILE A 157 -1.98 -0.80 14.79
N LYS A 158 -2.98 -0.52 13.95
CA LYS A 158 -3.94 0.55 14.17
C LYS A 158 -4.71 0.36 15.48
N ARG A 159 -5.21 -0.86 15.74
CA ARG A 159 -5.93 -1.19 16.98
C ARG A 159 -5.05 -0.99 18.20
N TYR A 160 -3.82 -1.52 18.17
CA TYR A 160 -2.84 -1.34 19.24
C TYR A 160 -2.57 0.15 19.54
N LEU A 161 -2.46 0.98 18.52
CA LEU A 161 -2.23 2.42 18.68
C LEU A 161 -3.42 3.14 19.28
N ILE A 162 -4.64 2.79 18.87
CA ILE A 162 -5.88 3.33 19.44
C ILE A 162 -5.96 2.97 20.93
N ASP A 163 -5.74 1.69 21.26
CA ASP A 163 -5.78 1.21 22.64
C ASP A 163 -4.72 1.91 23.51
N SER A 164 -3.52 2.13 22.96
CA SER A 164 -2.43 2.83 23.65
C SER A 164 -2.75 4.31 23.90
N LEU A 165 -3.40 4.98 22.94
CA LEU A 165 -3.80 6.38 23.07
C LEU A 165 -4.94 6.55 24.09
N ASP A 166 -5.90 5.62 24.08
CA ASP A 166 -7.00 5.60 25.05
C ASP A 166 -6.50 5.34 26.47
N ASP A 167 -5.57 4.39 26.65
CA ASP A 167 -4.93 4.13 27.96
C ASP A 167 -4.14 5.36 28.45
N TRP A 168 -3.43 6.05 27.57
CA TRP A 168 -2.74 7.30 27.90
C TRP A 168 -3.73 8.40 28.32
N CYS A 169 -4.83 8.60 27.59
CA CYS A 169 -5.87 9.56 27.95
C CYS A 169 -6.47 9.26 29.33
N LYS A 170 -6.74 7.98 29.63
CA LYS A 170 -7.24 7.54 30.95
C LYS A 170 -6.25 7.83 32.07
N LYS A 171 -4.96 7.55 31.87
CA LYS A 171 -3.90 7.85 32.86
C LYS A 171 -3.76 9.34 33.14
N MET A 172 -3.89 10.18 32.12
CA MET A 172 -3.83 11.63 32.30
C MET A 172 -4.99 12.14 33.15
N ARG A 173 -6.21 11.63 32.95
CA ARG A 173 -7.37 11.96 33.80
C ARG A 173 -7.17 11.61 35.28
N THR A 174 -6.43 10.53 35.57
CA THR A 174 -6.18 10.12 36.96
C THR A 174 -5.05 10.88 37.65
N THR A 175 -4.18 11.55 36.88
CA THR A 175 -2.96 12.18 37.42
C THR A 175 -3.13 13.69 37.58
N ASP A 176 -4.03 14.31 36.83
CA ASP A 176 -4.19 15.76 36.81
C ASP A 176 -5.67 16.14 36.58
N ASP A 177 -6.29 16.76 37.59
CA ASP A 177 -7.71 17.16 37.61
C ASP A 177 -8.06 18.18 36.49
N GLN A 178 -7.07 18.77 35.81
CA GLN A 178 -7.33 19.70 34.71
C GLN A 178 -7.72 19.02 33.38
N TYR A 179 -7.59 17.70 33.26
CA TYR A 179 -7.80 16.96 32.01
C TYR A 179 -9.13 16.20 31.91
N GLU A 180 -10.12 16.52 32.76
CA GLU A 180 -11.43 15.83 32.79
C GLU A 180 -12.15 15.77 31.41
N MET A 181 -11.83 16.67 30.47
CA MET A 181 -12.47 16.74 29.15
C MET A 181 -11.70 16.18 27.95
N LEU A 182 -10.50 15.60 28.11
CA LEU A 182 -9.77 15.10 26.95
C LEU A 182 -10.37 13.77 26.44
N GLU A 183 -11.29 13.83 25.47
CA GLU A 183 -11.83 12.69 24.73
C GLU A 183 -11.40 12.82 23.26
N LEU A 184 -10.39 12.05 22.85
CA LEU A 184 -9.93 12.01 21.46
C LEU A 184 -10.67 10.91 20.70
N LYS A 185 -11.27 11.26 19.56
CA LYS A 185 -12.01 10.34 18.70
C LYS A 185 -11.33 10.18 17.34
N GLU A 186 -11.07 8.93 16.98
CA GLU A 186 -10.50 8.59 15.67
C GLU A 186 -11.45 9.05 14.55
N ASN A 187 -10.90 9.58 13.46
CA ASN A 187 -11.56 10.20 12.32
C ASN A 187 -12.25 11.55 12.60
N LEU A 188 -12.46 11.92 13.87
CA LEU A 188 -12.97 13.23 14.27
C LEU A 188 -11.86 14.18 14.68
N ASP A 189 -10.94 13.74 15.53
CA ASP A 189 -9.85 14.57 16.05
C ASP A 189 -8.51 14.23 15.38
N PHE A 190 -8.32 12.96 15.01
CA PHE A 190 -7.09 12.48 14.39
C PHE A 190 -7.32 11.28 13.45
N ASP A 191 -6.34 10.98 12.60
CA ASP A 191 -6.26 9.78 11.77
C ASP A 191 -4.84 9.19 11.78
N PHE A 192 -4.74 7.87 11.64
CA PHE A 192 -3.46 7.17 11.53
C PHE A 192 -3.09 6.92 10.07
N ILE A 193 -1.84 7.21 9.72
CA ILE A 193 -1.25 6.85 8.44
C ILE A 193 -0.16 5.82 8.72
N ILE A 194 -0.33 4.61 8.23
CA ILE A 194 0.60 3.51 8.49
C ILE A 194 1.35 3.21 7.18
N ASP A 195 2.64 3.52 7.17
CA ASP A 195 3.57 3.18 6.10
C ASP A 195 4.30 1.89 6.49
N LEU A 196 3.76 0.75 6.06
CA LEU A 196 4.36 -0.56 6.31
C LEU A 196 5.70 -0.73 5.58
N ASP A 197 5.91 -0.05 4.46
CA ASP A 197 7.12 -0.18 3.66
C ASP A 197 8.27 0.62 4.28
N GLY A 198 7.97 1.82 4.78
CA GLY A 198 8.91 2.66 5.52
C GLY A 198 9.05 2.29 7.00
N GLY A 199 8.19 1.40 7.51
CA GLY A 199 8.14 1.05 8.93
C GLY A 199 7.77 2.24 9.83
N LYS A 200 7.02 3.20 9.29
CA LYS A 200 6.64 4.44 9.98
C LYS A 200 5.15 4.49 10.22
N VAL A 201 4.77 5.08 11.34
CA VAL A 201 3.38 5.38 11.66
C VAL A 201 3.29 6.88 11.90
N PHE A 202 2.25 7.50 11.39
CA PHE A 202 1.97 8.90 11.61
C PHE A 202 0.60 9.06 12.26
N ILE A 203 0.49 10.03 13.17
CA ILE A 203 -0.77 10.53 13.68
C ILE A 203 -0.98 11.90 13.07
N ARG A 204 -2.04 12.06 12.29
CA ARG A 204 -2.46 13.35 11.75
C ARG A 204 -3.61 13.88 12.59
N CYS A 205 -3.45 15.07 13.14
CA CYS A 205 -4.55 15.81 13.77
C CYS A 205 -5.39 16.52 12.69
N LYS A 206 -6.68 16.78 12.96
CA LYS A 206 -7.52 17.57 12.04
C LYS A 206 -7.04 19.00 11.82
N CYS A 207 -6.27 19.56 12.75
CA CYS A 207 -5.63 20.87 12.52
C CYS A 207 -4.50 20.82 11.49
N GLY A 208 -4.15 19.64 10.97
CA GLY A 208 -3.10 19.42 9.98
C GLY A 208 -1.75 19.02 10.57
N THR A 209 -1.55 19.15 11.90
CA THR A 209 -0.31 18.72 12.56
C THR A 209 -0.10 17.22 12.42
N ILE A 210 1.11 16.80 12.05
CA ILE A 210 1.48 15.39 11.89
C ILE A 210 2.59 15.05 12.88
N ALA A 211 2.36 14.05 13.72
CA ALA A 211 3.38 13.46 14.58
C ALA A 211 3.86 12.14 13.98
N THR A 212 5.17 11.94 13.93
CA THR A 212 5.74 10.64 13.54
C THR A 212 5.92 9.78 14.79
N LEU A 213 5.49 8.53 14.70
CA LEU A 213 5.73 7.52 15.72
C LEU A 213 6.85 6.58 15.27
N GLY A 214 7.91 6.53 16.06
CA GLY A 214 8.96 5.53 15.95
C GLY A 214 8.63 4.29 16.77
N LYS A 215 9.15 3.12 16.37
CA LYS A 215 9.01 1.89 17.16
C LYS A 215 10.23 1.71 18.07
N LYS A 216 10.01 1.59 19.38
CA LYS A 216 11.05 1.29 20.38
C LYS A 216 10.53 0.22 21.34
N ASP A 217 11.26 -0.88 21.50
CA ASP A 217 10.93 -1.97 22.43
C ASP A 217 9.49 -2.49 22.28
N ASN A 218 9.06 -2.71 21.03
CA ASN A 218 7.69 -3.09 20.63
C ASN A 218 6.58 -2.06 20.92
N ASN A 219 6.89 -0.92 21.51
CA ASN A 219 5.96 0.19 21.67
C ASN A 219 6.17 1.23 20.57
N TYR A 220 5.13 2.00 20.26
CA TYR A 220 5.25 3.18 19.41
C TYR A 220 5.42 4.41 20.30
N ILE A 221 6.48 5.16 20.06
CA ILE A 221 6.82 6.40 20.76
C ILE A 221 6.81 7.55 19.76
N VAL A 222 6.41 8.75 20.20
CA VAL A 222 6.53 9.95 19.37
C VAL A 222 8.02 10.18 19.12
N SER A 223 8.45 10.03 17.87
CA SER A 223 9.87 10.16 17.51
C SER A 223 10.24 11.60 17.17
N ASP A 224 9.31 12.35 16.55
CA ASP A 224 9.43 13.78 16.27
C ASP A 224 8.05 14.35 15.95
N SER A 225 7.75 15.56 16.44
CA SER A 225 6.59 16.35 16.00
C SER A 225 7.05 17.34 14.93
N PHE A 226 6.75 17.04 13.66
CA PHE A 226 6.97 17.99 12.57
C PHE A 226 5.68 18.76 12.32
N VAL A 227 5.72 20.08 12.43
CA VAL A 227 4.68 20.94 11.83
C VAL A 227 5.03 21.10 10.36
N GLU A 228 4.84 20.04 9.57
CA GLU A 228 4.87 20.16 8.12
C GLU A 228 3.46 20.48 7.63
N TYR A 229 3.26 21.70 7.14
CA TYR A 229 2.09 22.06 6.36
C TYR A 229 2.18 21.36 5.00
N LEU A 230 1.63 20.15 4.90
CA LEU A 230 1.37 19.53 3.61
C LEU A 230 0.18 20.26 2.97
N ASN A 231 0.50 21.23 2.10
CA ASN A 231 -0.46 21.82 1.17
C ASN A 231 -0.90 20.80 0.11
#